data_AF-A0A9D1NMS8-F1
#
_entry.id   AF-A0A9D1NMS8-F1
#
_cell.length_a   1.000
_cell.length_b   1.000
_cell.length_c   1.000
_cell.angle_alpha   90.00
_cell.angle_beta   90.00
_cell.angle_gamma   90.00
#
_symmetry.space_group_name_H-M   'P 1'
#
loop_
_entity.id
_entity.type
_entity.pdbx_description
1 polymer ?
#
loop_
_entity_poly.entity_id
_entity_poly.type
_entity_poly.pdbx_seq_one_letter_code
_entity_poly.pdbx_strand_id
1 'polypeptide(L)' 'MNDTDILAELADILAAPDPITPETPLEPPLTWDSMALLAYLAFLRFHFNTILPGASCKDFRTVADLLAPTRPKP' A
#
# COMPACT_ATOMS: atom_id res chain seq x y z
N MET A 1 6.04 -11.09 -6.98
CA MET A 1 5.34 -10.00 -7.68
C MET A 1 6.36 -9.01 -8.19
N ASN A 2 6.15 -8.48 -9.39
CA ASN A 2 6.92 -7.35 -9.89
C ASN A 2 6.30 -6.02 -9.41
N ASP A 3 6.98 -4.89 -9.61
CA ASP A 3 6.52 -3.57 -9.15
C ASP A 3 5.19 -3.14 -9.80
N THR A 4 4.94 -3.52 -11.06
CA THR A 4 3.68 -3.22 -11.76
C THR A 4 2.51 -3.96 -11.12
N ASP A 5 2.68 -5.24 -10.78
CA ASP A 5 1.65 -6.03 -10.10
C ASP A 5 1.32 -5.44 -8.72
N ILE A 6 2.34 -4.97 -8.00
CA ILE A 6 2.17 -4.35 -6.68
C ILE A 6 1.38 -3.05 -6.82
N LEU A 7 1.72 -2.21 -7.79
CA LEU A 7 1.00 -0.95 -8.01
C LEU A 7 -0.46 -1.17 -8.40
N ALA A 8 -0.77 -2.19 -9.20
CA ALA A 8 -2.15 -2.53 -9.55
C ALA A 8 -2.95 -2.98 -8.32
N GLU A 9 -2.41 -3.89 -7.50
CA GLU A 9 -3.05 -4.32 -6.25
C GLU A 9 -3.25 -3.16 -5.26
N LEU A 10 -2.27 -2.24 -5.17
CA LEU A 10 -2.41 -1.04 -4.37
C LEU A 10 -3.48 -0.09 -4.92
N ALA A 11 -3.64 0.02 -6.25
CA ALA A 11 -4.70 0.82 -6.85
C ALA A 11 -6.08 0.28 -6.47
N ASP A 12 -6.25 -1.05 -6.52
CA ASP A 12 -7.47 -1.73 -6.10
C ASP A 12 -7.77 -1.50 -4.61
N ILE A 13 -6.76 -1.66 -3.73
CA ILE A 13 -6.90 -1.41 -2.28
C ILE A 13 -7.29 0.04 -1.99
N LEU A 14 -6.73 0.99 -2.74
CA LEU A 14 -6.95 2.43 -2.53
C LEU A 14 -8.20 2.96 -3.26
N ALA A 15 -8.92 2.10 -3.99
CA ALA A 15 -9.98 2.50 -4.92
C ALA A 15 -9.55 3.65 -5.84
N ALA A 16 -8.29 3.64 -6.25
CA ALA A 16 -7.67 4.70 -7.02
C ALA A 16 -7.99 4.54 -8.52
N PRO A 17 -8.07 5.64 -9.29
CA PRO A 17 -8.05 5.54 -10.74
C PRO A 17 -6.67 5.01 -11.17
N ASP A 18 -6.65 3.91 -11.91
CA ASP A 18 -5.43 3.44 -12.55
C ASP A 18 -4.99 4.39 -13.68
N PRO A 19 -3.68 4.66 -13.82
CA PRO A 19 -2.57 4.13 -13.02
C PRO A 19 -2.17 5.03 -11.82
N ILE A 20 -1.72 4.41 -10.72
CA ILE A 20 -1.05 5.11 -9.61
C ILE A 20 0.48 5.11 -9.71
N THR A 21 1.12 6.11 -9.10
CA THR A 21 2.58 6.28 -9.07
C THR A 21 3.10 6.30 -7.63
N PRO A 22 4.38 6.02 -7.36
CA PRO A 22 4.95 6.12 -6.02
C PRO A 22 4.75 7.50 -5.35
N GLU A 23 4.68 8.57 -6.14
CA GLU A 23 4.48 9.95 -5.69
C GLU A 23 3.00 10.27 -5.39
N THR A 24 2.07 9.38 -5.72
CA THR A 24 0.64 9.60 -5.50
C THR A 24 0.34 9.70 -3.99
N PRO A 25 -0.30 10.78 -3.52
CA PRO A 25 -0.61 10.96 -2.11
C PRO A 25 -1.78 10.08 -1.65
N LEU A 26 -1.72 9.61 -0.40
CA LEU A 26 -2.78 8.85 0.29
C LEU A 26 -3.84 9.79 0.89
N GLU A 27 -4.28 10.74 0.08
CA GLU A 27 -5.29 11.74 0.43
C GLU A 27 -6.44 11.68 -0.59
N PRO A 28 -7.61 12.27 -0.29
CA PRO A 28 -8.72 12.33 -1.24
C PRO A 28 -8.24 12.83 -2.62
N PRO A 29 -8.57 12.11 -3.71
CA PRO A 29 -9.66 11.15 -3.82
C PRO A 29 -9.35 9.69 -3.48
N LEU A 30 -8.12 9.34 -3.05
CA LEU A 30 -7.78 7.96 -2.69
C LEU A 30 -8.44 7.57 -1.36
N THR A 31 -8.82 6.30 -1.26
CA THR A 31 -9.40 5.75 -0.02
C THR A 31 -8.28 5.16 0.83
N TRP A 32 -7.76 5.95 1.78
CA TRP A 32 -6.85 5.47 2.82
C TRP A 32 -7.54 5.51 4.19
N ASP A 33 -8.48 4.58 4.38
CA ASP A 33 -9.25 4.44 5.60
C ASP A 33 -8.91 3.14 6.36
N SER A 34 -9.69 2.81 7.38
CA SER A 34 -9.47 1.59 8.17
C SER A 34 -9.66 0.30 7.36
N MET A 35 -10.48 0.31 6.30
CA MET A 35 -10.69 -0.87 5.45
C MET A 35 -9.53 -1.05 4.47
N ALA A 36 -9.10 0.03 3.81
CA ALA A 36 -7.90 0.02 2.96
C ALA A 36 -6.65 -0.38 3.76
N LEU A 37 -6.52 0.10 5.01
CA LEU A 37 -5.44 -0.31 5.91
C LEU A 37 -5.48 -1.82 6.20
N LEU A 38 -6.65 -2.40 6.52
CA LEU A 38 -6.77 -3.83 6.77
C LEU A 38 -6.44 -4.66 5.52
N ALA A 39 -6.93 -4.24 4.35
CA ALA A 39 -6.63 -4.88 3.08
C ALA A 39 -5.13 -4.84 2.76
N TYR A 40 -4.48 -3.69 2.98
CA TYR A 40 -3.04 -3.52 2.84
C TYR A 40 -2.23 -4.42 3.79
N LEU A 41 -2.63 -4.50 5.07
CA LEU A 41 -1.97 -5.39 6.04
C LEU A 41 -2.12 -6.87 5.66
N ALA A 42 -3.28 -7.27 5.17
CA ALA A 42 -3.51 -8.62 4.66
C ALA A 42 -2.64 -8.90 3.42
N PHE A 43 -2.59 -7.96 2.47
CA PHE A 43 -1.74 -8.02 1.30
C PHE A 43 -0.26 -8.24 1.66
N LEU A 44 0.29 -7.46 2.58
CA LEU A 44 1.66 -7.64 3.07
C LEU A 44 1.89 -9.02 3.71
N ARG A 45 0.92 -9.50 4.49
CA ARG A 45 1.02 -10.80 5.17
C ARG A 45 1.02 -11.95 4.17
N PHE A 46 0.13 -11.94 3.18
CA PHE A 46 -0.04 -13.06 2.24
C PHE A 46 1.01 -13.07 1.14
N HIS A 47 1.39 -11.91 0.61
CA HIS A 47 2.31 -11.82 -0.53
C HIS A 47 3.78 -11.67 -0.13
N PHE A 48 4.05 -11.06 1.04
CA PHE A 48 5.42 -10.73 1.47
C PHE A 48 5.78 -11.33 2.82
N ASN A 49 4.90 -12.16 3.43
CA ASN A 49 5.06 -12.72 4.77
C ASN A 49 5.40 -11.65 5.84
N THR A 50 5.03 -10.39 5.58
CA THR A 50 5.40 -9.23 6.39
C THR A 50 4.25 -8.84 7.31
N ILE A 51 4.57 -8.59 8.57
CA ILE A 51 3.60 -8.16 9.59
C ILE A 51 3.99 -6.77 10.05
N LEU A 52 3.12 -5.80 9.79
CA LEU A 52 3.28 -4.43 10.30
C LEU A 52 2.25 -4.14 11.40
N PRO A 53 2.66 -3.51 12.50
CA PRO A 53 1.71 -2.91 13.42
C PRO A 53 0.96 -1.79 12.69
N GLY A 54 -0.37 -1.79 12.72
CA GLY A 54 -1.18 -0.74 12.09
C GLY A 54 -0.85 0.68 12.57
N ALA A 55 -0.31 0.82 13.79
CA ALA A 55 0.20 2.09 14.28
C ALA A 55 1.36 2.67 13.43
N SER A 56 2.16 1.83 12.79
CA SER A 56 3.27 2.24 11.92
C SER A 56 2.80 2.81 10.58
N CYS A 57 1.55 2.56 10.20
CA CYS A 57 0.96 3.02 8.95
C CYS A 57 0.31 4.41 9.10
N LYS A 58 0.30 4.99 10.31
CA LYS A 58 -0.26 6.33 10.57
C LYS A 58 0.54 7.45 9.91
N ASP A 59 1.83 7.22 9.69
CA ASP A 59 2.72 8.22 9.11
C ASP A 59 2.86 8.08 7.58
N PHE A 60 2.12 7.15 6.97
CA PHE A 60 2.15 6.94 5.53
C PHE A 60 1.41 8.08 4.82
N ARG A 61 2.07 8.67 3.82
CA ARG A 61 1.59 9.83 3.07
C ARG A 61 1.50 9.56 1.58
N THR A 62 2.30 8.65 1.04
CA THR A 62 2.31 8.34 -0.39
C THR A 62 2.31 6.84 -0.67
N VAL A 63 2.03 6.47 -1.92
CA VAL A 63 2.16 5.08 -2.40
C VAL A 63 3.58 4.54 -2.19
N ALA A 64 4.62 5.38 -2.26
CA ALA A 64 5.99 4.97 -1.95
C ALA A 64 6.13 4.42 -0.52
N ASP A 65 5.40 4.96 0.45
CA ASP A 65 5.39 4.46 1.82
C ASP A 65 4.75 3.07 1.91
N LEU A 66 3.75 2.80 1.06
CA LEU A 66 3.12 1.47 0.94
C LEU A 66 4.00 0.45 0.23
N LEU A 67 4.89 0.90 -0.66
CA LEU A 67 5.86 0.06 -1.37
C LEU A 67 7.08 -0.29 -0.51
N ALA A 68 7.46 0.54 0.45
CA ALA A 68 8.66 0.30 1.24
C ALA A 68 8.67 -1.09 1.94
N PRO A 69 7.54 -1.58 2.51
CA PRO A 69 7.49 -2.90 3.16
C PRO A 69 7.43 -4.10 2.21
N THR A 70 7.15 -3.90 0.92
CA THR A 70 7.14 -4.98 -0.08
C THR A 70 8.54 -5.32 -0.59
N ARG A 71 9.51 -4.44 -0.32
CA ARG A 71 10.91 -4.63 -0.70
C ARG A 71 11.67 -5.36 0.41
N PRO A 72 12.46 -6.40 0.09
CA PRO A 72 13.33 -7.03 1.08
C PRO A 72 14.30 -5.98 1.65
N LYS A 73 14.44 -5.91 2.98
CA LYS A 73 15.51 -5.13 3.60
C LYS A 73 16.86 -5.74 3.16
N PRO A 74 17.87 -4.90 2.84
CA PRO A 74 19.22 -5.38 2.54
C PRO A 74 19.85 -6.11 3.74
#